data_AF-A0A2N8DXZ2-F1
#
_entry.id   AF-A0A2N8DXZ2-F1
#
_cell.length_a   1.000
_cell.length_b   1.000
_cell.length_c   1.000
_cell.angle_alpha   90.00
_cell.angle_beta   90.00
_cell.angle_gamma   90.00
#
_symmetry.space_group_name_H-M   'P 1'
#
loop_
_entity.id
_entity.type
_entity.pdbx_description
1 polymer ?
#
loop_
_entity_poly.entity_id
_entity_poly.type
_entity_poly.pdbx_seq_one_letter_code
_entity_poly.pdbx_strand_id
1 'polypeptide(L)'
;MAVSNLDMHALFVLGDLRAKLVKQFQSRFVYITEQNAEGIYVAEIDTESALVVDDKPGLKLKVGDHFSASVLPSREGGKMDIRFREIKMTVYGLGDYAFVTTADGHAIVFKEGHSAVTVFAANEQLQEGLTKTLKAVTAKAAKWRKGELVTFKASE
;
A
#
# COMPACT_ATOMS: atom_id res chain seq x y z
N MET A 1 -10.75 0.82 -27.43
CA MET A 1 -10.84 2.26 -27.13
C MET A 1 -10.07 2.54 -25.86
N ALA A 2 -9.19 3.55 -25.86
CA ALA A 2 -8.51 3.99 -24.65
C ALA A 2 -9.53 4.69 -23.73
N VAL A 3 -9.61 4.30 -22.47
CA VAL A 3 -10.46 4.99 -21.50
C VAL A 3 -9.71 6.23 -21.06
N SER A 4 -10.28 7.41 -21.34
CA SER A 4 -9.58 8.69 -21.13
C SER A 4 -9.99 9.41 -19.84
N ASN A 5 -11.13 9.05 -19.24
CA ASN A 5 -11.73 9.81 -18.15
C ASN A 5 -11.86 8.94 -16.89
N LEU A 6 -11.49 9.52 -15.75
CA LEU A 6 -11.75 8.97 -14.43
C LEU A 6 -13.21 9.20 -14.07
N ASP A 7 -13.89 8.14 -13.62
CA ASP A 7 -15.19 8.23 -12.97
C ASP A 7 -15.08 9.04 -11.67
N MET A 8 -16.11 9.82 -11.34
CA MET A 8 -16.08 10.72 -10.18
C MET A 8 -16.01 9.95 -8.85
N HIS A 9 -16.70 8.82 -8.74
CA HIS A 9 -16.66 7.99 -7.54
C HIS A 9 -15.27 7.35 -7.37
N ALA A 10 -14.73 6.79 -8.45
CA ALA A 10 -13.38 6.23 -8.45
C ALA A 10 -12.32 7.30 -8.09
N LEU A 11 -12.44 8.50 -8.65
CA LEU A 11 -11.56 9.63 -8.32
C LEU A 11 -11.59 9.96 -6.82
N PHE A 12 -12.78 9.98 -6.21
CA PHE A 12 -12.91 10.28 -4.78
C PHE A 12 -12.26 9.19 -3.91
N VAL A 13 -12.61 7.93 -4.14
CA VAL A 13 -12.11 6.79 -3.35
C VAL A 13 -10.60 6.63 -3.50
N LEU A 14 -10.11 6.59 -4.74
CA LEU A 14 -8.68 6.38 -5.01
C LEU A 14 -7.86 7.64 -4.70
N GLY A 15 -8.45 8.83 -4.84
CA GLY A 15 -7.84 10.08 -4.41
C GLY A 15 -7.61 10.13 -2.90
N ASP A 16 -8.59 9.71 -2.09
CA ASP A 16 -8.44 9.62 -0.63
C ASP A 16 -7.41 8.55 -0.22
N LEU A 17 -7.47 7.37 -0.84
CA LEU A 17 -6.46 6.33 -0.63
C LEU A 17 -5.05 6.84 -0.93
N ARG A 18 -4.89 7.60 -2.01
CA ARG A 18 -3.60 8.21 -2.40
C ARG A 18 -3.17 9.25 -1.36
N ALA A 19 -4.09 10.08 -0.87
CA ALA A 19 -3.78 11.04 0.19
C ALA A 19 -3.36 10.34 1.50
N LYS A 20 -3.97 9.20 1.84
CA LYS A 20 -3.55 8.37 2.97
C LYS A 20 -2.18 7.72 2.74
N LEU A 21 -1.87 7.28 1.53
CA LEU A 21 -0.51 6.84 1.18
C LEU A 21 0.52 7.95 1.37
N VAL A 22 0.24 9.18 0.91
CA VAL A 22 1.13 10.33 1.17
C VAL A 22 1.40 10.49 2.66
N LYS A 23 0.36 10.37 3.51
CA LYS A 23 0.53 10.44 4.98
C LYS A 23 1.45 9.35 5.54
N GLN A 24 1.44 8.13 4.98
CA GLN A 24 2.38 7.08 5.42
C GLN A 24 3.84 7.55 5.25
N PHE A 25 4.14 8.17 4.10
CA PHE A 25 5.48 8.68 3.79
C PHE A 25 5.80 10.04 4.40
N GLN A 26 4.94 10.59 5.27
CA GLN A 26 5.31 11.67 6.18
C GLN A 26 6.01 11.14 7.43
N SER A 27 5.91 9.84 7.72
CA SER A 27 6.80 9.20 8.70
C SER A 27 8.19 8.99 8.10
N ARG A 28 9.19 9.02 8.99
CA ARG A 28 10.58 8.71 8.65
C ARG A 28 10.74 7.24 8.27
N PHE A 29 10.21 6.33 9.08
CA PHE A 29 10.46 4.90 8.98
C PHE A 29 9.27 4.21 8.32
N VAL A 30 9.35 3.98 7.01
CA VAL A 30 8.29 3.29 6.26
C VAL A 30 8.75 1.92 5.83
N TYR A 31 8.01 0.89 6.22
CA TYR A 31 8.28 -0.49 5.86
C TYR A 31 7.31 -0.94 4.78
N ILE A 32 7.84 -1.51 3.71
CA ILE A 32 7.06 -2.17 2.67
C ILE A 32 7.28 -3.67 2.77
N THR A 33 6.20 -4.44 2.84
CA THR A 33 6.28 -5.89 2.81
C THR A 33 5.44 -6.47 1.71
N GLU A 34 5.93 -7.50 1.05
CA GLU A 34 5.10 -8.42 0.26
C GLU A 34 5.06 -9.76 0.97
N GLN A 35 3.85 -10.24 1.30
CA GLN A 35 3.65 -11.57 1.86
C GLN A 35 2.88 -12.42 0.86
N ASN A 36 3.39 -13.62 0.57
CA ASN A 36 2.80 -14.59 -0.34
C ASN A 36 3.11 -16.03 0.16
N ALA A 37 2.84 -17.04 -0.67
CA ALA A 37 3.08 -18.45 -0.31
C ALA A 37 4.56 -18.81 -0.12
N GLU A 38 5.47 -18.10 -0.77
CA GLU A 38 6.93 -18.34 -0.70
C GLU A 38 7.54 -17.71 0.54
N GLY A 39 6.93 -16.66 1.09
CA GLY A 39 7.36 -16.05 2.34
C GLY A 39 6.97 -14.59 2.47
N ILE A 40 7.86 -13.83 3.09
CA ILE A 40 7.72 -12.39 3.27
C ILE A 40 8.99 -11.71 2.78
N TYR A 41 8.81 -10.77 1.86
CA TYR A 41 9.81 -9.78 1.53
C TYR A 41 9.57 -8.53 2.36
N VAL A 42 10.64 -7.90 2.85
CA VAL A 42 10.59 -6.68 3.65
C VAL A 42 11.63 -5.70 3.15
N ALA A 43 11.25 -4.44 3.06
CA ALA A 43 12.16 -3.34 2.79
C ALA A 43 11.81 -2.14 3.68
N GLU A 44 12.83 -1.44 4.17
CA GLU A 44 12.70 -0.17 4.85
C GLU A 44 12.98 0.97 3.85
N ILE A 45 12.19 2.03 3.94
CA ILE A 45 12.40 3.31 3.28
C ILE A 45 12.57 4.35 4.39
N ASP A 46 13.77 4.94 4.46
CA ASP A 46 14.02 6.11 5.29
C ASP A 46 13.72 7.38 4.48
N THR A 47 12.63 8.06 4.82
CA THR A 47 12.18 9.28 4.11
C THR A 47 13.03 10.52 4.43
N GLU A 48 13.97 10.43 5.37
CA GLU A 48 15.04 11.45 5.50
C GLU A 48 15.95 11.44 4.27
N SER A 49 16.17 10.27 3.66
CA SER A 49 17.02 10.09 2.49
C SER A 49 16.25 9.96 1.17
N ALA A 50 15.00 9.50 1.21
CA ALA A 50 14.16 9.30 0.04
C ALA A 50 13.18 10.45 -0.16
N LEU A 51 13.39 11.26 -1.21
CA LEU A 51 12.51 12.38 -1.54
C LEU A 51 11.07 11.92 -1.80
N VAL A 52 10.11 12.51 -1.08
CA VAL A 52 8.68 12.30 -1.26
C VAL A 52 8.11 13.40 -2.16
N VAL A 53 7.58 13.01 -3.31
CA VAL A 53 6.95 13.91 -4.29
C VAL A 53 5.45 13.63 -4.37
N ASP A 54 4.66 14.56 -3.82
CA ASP A 54 3.20 14.59 -3.88
C ASP A 54 2.76 15.49 -5.06
N ASP A 55 2.55 14.90 -6.24
CA ASP A 55 1.93 15.57 -7.39
C ASP A 55 0.40 15.44 -7.32
N LYS A 56 -0.25 16.37 -6.62
CA LYS A 56 -1.71 16.39 -6.47
C LYS A 56 -2.43 16.56 -7.82
N PRO A 57 -2.07 17.51 -8.70
CA PRO A 57 -2.74 17.67 -9.99
C PRO A 57 -2.64 16.42 -10.88
N GLY A 58 -1.49 15.75 -10.87
CA GLY A 58 -1.29 14.50 -11.61
C GLY A 58 -1.86 13.25 -10.92
N LEU A 59 -2.33 13.37 -9.67
CA LEU A 59 -2.74 12.27 -8.81
C LEU A 59 -1.65 11.20 -8.60
N LYS A 60 -0.39 11.64 -8.49
CA LYS A 60 0.79 10.75 -8.39
C LYS A 60 1.58 10.97 -7.12
N LEU A 61 2.09 9.90 -6.55
CA LEU A 61 3.06 9.90 -5.46
C LEU A 61 4.31 9.17 -5.94
N LYS A 62 5.48 9.75 -5.71
CA LYS A 62 6.79 9.10 -5.92
C LYS A 62 7.61 9.25 -4.64
N VAL A 63 8.30 8.18 -4.22
CA VAL A 63 9.19 8.20 -3.03
C VAL A 63 10.51 7.56 -3.40
N GLY A 64 11.56 8.40 -3.48
CA GLY A 64 12.85 8.00 -4.04
C GLY A 64 12.68 7.33 -5.41
N ASP A 65 13.54 6.37 -5.73
CA ASP A 65 13.38 5.53 -6.93
C ASP A 65 12.73 4.17 -6.64
N HIS A 66 12.20 3.99 -5.42
CA HIS A 66 11.74 2.69 -4.95
C HIS A 66 10.23 2.53 -5.06
N PHE A 67 9.46 3.57 -4.72
CA PHE A 67 8.00 3.49 -4.63
C PHE A 67 7.31 4.54 -5.49
N SER A 68 6.20 4.15 -6.12
CA SER A 68 5.29 5.08 -6.77
C SER A 68 3.84 4.60 -6.68
N ALA A 69 2.91 5.55 -6.64
CA ALA A 69 1.47 5.30 -6.76
C ALA A 69 0.85 6.33 -7.70
N SER A 70 -0.10 5.95 -8.54
CA SER A 70 -0.77 6.86 -9.48
C SER A 70 -2.22 6.47 -9.71
N VAL A 71 -3.13 7.43 -9.60
CA VAL A 71 -4.54 7.22 -9.97
C VAL A 71 -4.70 7.45 -11.47
N LEU A 72 -5.25 6.47 -12.17
CA LEU A 72 -5.36 6.43 -13.63
C LEU A 72 -6.79 6.02 -14.05
N PRO A 73 -7.29 6.47 -15.20
CA PRO A 73 -8.51 5.94 -15.79
C PRO A 73 -8.42 4.42 -16.06
N SER A 74 -9.53 3.71 -15.92
CA SER A 74 -9.65 2.28 -16.27
C SER A 74 -11.06 1.95 -16.77
N ARG A 75 -11.30 0.73 -17.24
CA ARG A 75 -12.63 0.29 -17.71
C ARG A 75 -13.68 0.30 -16.59
N GLU A 76 -13.21 0.15 -15.36
CA GLU A 76 -13.96 0.15 -14.10
C GLU A 76 -14.20 1.58 -13.57
N GLY A 77 -13.82 2.62 -14.34
CA GLY A 77 -13.94 4.03 -13.97
C GLY A 77 -12.65 4.61 -13.40
N GLY A 78 -11.80 3.81 -12.77
CA GLY A 78 -10.50 4.25 -12.29
C GLY A 78 -9.74 3.13 -11.59
N LYS A 79 -8.43 3.31 -11.51
CA LYS A 79 -7.53 2.40 -10.80
C LYS A 79 -6.38 3.16 -10.18
N MET A 80 -5.81 2.63 -9.10
CA MET A 80 -4.52 3.07 -8.60
C MET A 80 -3.47 2.02 -8.94
N ASP A 81 -2.48 2.42 -9.74
CA ASP A 81 -1.29 1.62 -9.97
C ASP A 81 -0.26 1.95 -8.89
N ILE A 82 0.19 0.93 -8.16
CA ILE A 82 1.27 1.04 -7.18
C ILE A 82 2.44 0.20 -7.68
N ARG A 83 3.66 0.74 -7.55
CA ARG A 83 4.90 0.03 -7.87
C ARG A 83 5.89 0.17 -6.75
N PHE A 84 6.50 -0.95 -6.38
CA PHE A 84 7.61 -0.98 -5.46
C PHE A 84 8.69 -1.94 -5.98
N ARG A 85 9.80 -1.39 -6.48
CA ARG A 85 10.82 -2.19 -7.20
C ARG A 85 10.17 -3.02 -8.32
N GLU A 86 10.26 -4.35 -8.24
CA GLU A 86 9.65 -5.27 -9.22
C GLU A 86 8.17 -5.57 -8.92
N ILE A 87 7.68 -5.24 -7.73
CA ILE A 87 6.28 -5.45 -7.33
C ILE A 87 5.43 -4.40 -8.03
N LYS A 88 4.38 -4.85 -8.70
CA LYS A 88 3.40 -4.00 -9.37
C LYS A 88 2.03 -4.50 -8.98
N MET A 89 1.18 -3.59 -8.52
CA MET A 89 -0.20 -3.89 -8.16
C MET A 89 -1.16 -2.85 -8.69
N THR A 90 -2.40 -3.28 -8.83
CA THR A 90 -3.51 -2.41 -9.19
C THR A 90 -4.63 -2.54 -8.17
N VAL A 91 -5.08 -1.40 -7.66
CA VAL A 91 -6.21 -1.27 -6.73
C VAL A 91 -7.37 -0.65 -7.48
N TYR A 92 -8.53 -1.30 -7.50
CA TYR A 92 -9.73 -0.80 -8.18
C TYR A 92 -10.74 -0.16 -7.22
N GLY A 93 -10.74 -0.55 -5.95
CA GLY A 93 -11.64 0.06 -4.98
C GLY A 93 -11.54 -0.50 -3.57
N LEU A 94 -12.60 -0.28 -2.78
CA LEU A 94 -12.64 -0.54 -1.33
C LEU A 94 -12.35 -1.99 -0.94
N GLY A 95 -12.56 -2.97 -1.82
CA GLY A 95 -12.31 -4.39 -1.55
C GLY A 95 -10.82 -4.80 -1.57
N ASP A 96 -9.95 -3.94 -2.10
CA ASP A 96 -8.56 -4.28 -2.41
C ASP A 96 -7.56 -3.76 -1.37
N TYR A 97 -8.04 -3.01 -0.37
CA TYR A 97 -7.16 -2.47 0.67
C TYR A 97 -7.82 -2.40 2.05
N ALA A 98 -6.99 -2.26 3.07
CA ALA A 98 -7.41 -2.09 4.45
C ALA A 98 -6.48 -1.13 5.18
N PHE A 99 -7.05 -0.30 6.05
CA PHE A 99 -6.31 0.53 6.99
C PHE A 99 -6.14 -0.21 8.31
N VAL A 100 -4.91 -0.25 8.81
CA VAL A 100 -4.57 -0.91 10.06
C VAL A 100 -3.90 0.08 10.98
N THR A 101 -4.37 0.17 12.22
CA THR A 101 -3.71 0.93 13.29
C THR A 101 -3.18 -0.02 14.36
N THR A 102 -1.98 0.28 14.84
CA THR A 102 -1.28 -0.43 15.92
C THR A 102 -0.68 0.57 16.89
N ALA A 103 -0.12 0.07 18.01
CA ALA A 103 0.65 0.93 18.91
C ALA A 103 1.92 1.47 18.24
N ASP A 104 2.49 0.68 17.33
CA ASP A 104 3.78 0.97 16.71
C ASP A 104 3.66 1.84 15.44
N GLY A 105 2.45 2.10 14.97
CA GLY A 105 2.21 2.91 13.77
C GLY A 105 0.95 2.54 12.99
N HIS A 106 0.91 3.01 11.74
CA HIS A 106 -0.22 2.88 10.82
C HIS A 106 0.17 2.13 9.55
N ALA A 107 -0.75 1.35 9.01
CA ALA A 107 -0.54 0.57 7.79
C ALA A 107 -1.67 0.75 6.80
N ILE A 108 -1.32 0.61 5.52
CA ILE A 108 -2.24 0.30 4.45
C ILE A 108 -1.84 -1.07 3.92
N VAL A 109 -2.75 -2.03 4.01
CA VAL A 109 -2.56 -3.38 3.47
C VAL A 109 -3.34 -3.47 2.17
N PHE A 110 -2.69 -3.86 1.09
CA PHE A 110 -3.24 -4.09 -0.23
C PHE A 110 -3.33 -5.59 -0.47
N LYS A 111 -4.39 -6.02 -1.15
CA LYS A 111 -4.56 -7.40 -1.61
C LYS A 111 -4.36 -7.45 -3.12
N GLU A 112 -3.54 -8.39 -3.58
CA GLU A 112 -3.42 -8.69 -5.01
C GLU A 112 -3.38 -10.21 -5.21
N GLY A 113 -4.46 -10.77 -5.79
CA GLY A 113 -4.58 -12.22 -5.96
C GLY A 113 -4.39 -12.96 -4.63
N HIS A 114 -3.28 -13.69 -4.52
CA HIS A 114 -2.89 -14.47 -3.33
C HIS A 114 -1.74 -13.88 -2.53
N SER A 115 -1.35 -12.63 -2.80
CA SER A 115 -0.39 -11.87 -2.01
C SER A 115 -1.06 -10.71 -1.26
N ALA A 116 -0.39 -10.24 -0.21
CA ALA A 116 -0.72 -8.99 0.44
C ALA A 116 0.52 -8.11 0.50
N VAL A 117 0.37 -6.83 0.14
CA VAL A 117 1.44 -5.84 0.29
C VAL A 117 1.06 -4.84 1.36
N THR A 118 1.95 -4.62 2.31
CA THR A 118 1.73 -3.68 3.40
C THR A 118 2.68 -2.50 3.26
N VAL A 119 2.16 -1.29 3.33
CA VAL A 119 2.92 -0.05 3.54
C VAL A 119 2.67 0.37 4.98
N PHE A 120 3.67 0.26 5.85
CA PHE A 120 3.59 0.51 7.28
C PHE A 120 4.48 1.68 7.68
N ALA A 121 3.89 2.80 8.08
CA ALA A 121 4.61 3.90 8.72
C ALA A 121 4.72 3.63 10.21
N ALA A 122 5.94 3.33 10.66
CA ALA A 122 6.23 3.15 12.07
C ALA A 122 6.41 4.52 12.75
N ASN A 123 6.07 4.59 14.04
CA ASN A 123 6.31 5.77 14.87
C ASN A 123 7.80 5.96 15.18
N GLU A 124 8.52 4.84 15.31
CA GLU A 124 9.96 4.76 15.59
C GLU A 124 10.58 3.65 14.75
N GLN A 125 11.91 3.66 14.57
CA GLN A 125 12.59 2.61 13.83
C GLN A 125 12.48 1.26 14.55
N LEU A 126 12.08 0.22 13.83
CA LEU A 126 11.95 -1.12 14.39
C LEU A 126 13.34 -1.76 14.57
N GLN A 127 13.85 -1.77 15.79
CA GLN A 127 15.19 -2.31 16.11
C GLN A 127 15.24 -3.84 16.09
N GLU A 128 14.19 -4.52 16.53
CA GLU A 128 14.12 -5.98 16.62
C GLU A 128 12.76 -6.52 16.18
N GLY A 129 12.72 -7.80 15.80
CA GLY A 129 11.45 -8.47 15.52
C GLY A 129 10.71 -7.97 14.27
N LEU A 130 11.39 -7.24 13.38
CA LEU A 130 10.83 -6.61 12.18
C LEU A 130 9.82 -7.48 11.43
N THR A 131 10.23 -8.69 11.06
CA THR A 131 9.36 -9.64 10.33
C THR A 131 8.14 -10.07 11.15
N LYS A 132 8.31 -10.27 12.46
CA LYS A 132 7.21 -10.68 13.36
C LYS A 132 6.19 -9.55 13.49
N THR A 133 6.65 -8.32 13.69
CA THR A 133 5.80 -7.12 13.80
C THR A 133 5.03 -6.90 12.50
N LEU A 134 5.71 -6.91 11.35
CA LEU A 134 5.06 -6.66 10.06
C LEU A 134 4.08 -7.78 9.66
N LYS A 135 4.37 -9.04 9.98
CA LYS A 135 3.40 -10.14 9.86
C LYS A 135 2.18 -9.91 10.74
N ALA A 136 2.38 -9.47 11.99
CA ALA A 136 1.28 -9.21 12.91
C ALA A 136 0.39 -8.05 12.43
N VAL A 137 0.99 -6.97 11.91
CA VAL A 137 0.28 -5.85 11.28
C VAL A 137 -0.53 -6.35 10.08
N THR A 138 0.11 -7.04 9.14
CA THR A 138 -0.53 -7.60 7.93
C THR A 138 -1.68 -8.55 8.30
N ALA A 139 -1.48 -9.39 9.32
CA ALA A 139 -2.45 -10.35 9.81
C ALA A 139 -3.72 -9.73 10.43
N LYS A 140 -3.74 -8.42 10.70
CA LYS A 140 -4.97 -7.72 11.11
C LYS A 140 -5.98 -7.59 9.96
N ALA A 141 -5.52 -7.53 8.71
CA ALA A 141 -6.36 -7.47 7.52
C ALA A 141 -6.35 -8.77 6.71
N ALA A 142 -5.19 -9.43 6.58
CA ALA A 142 -4.99 -10.60 5.73
C ALA A 142 -4.76 -11.88 6.56
N LYS A 143 -5.72 -12.81 6.55
CA LYS A 143 -5.61 -14.10 7.26
C LYS A 143 -5.10 -15.20 6.35
N TRP A 144 -4.07 -15.90 6.82
CA TRP A 144 -3.35 -16.93 6.06
C TRP A 144 -3.59 -18.32 6.67
N ARG A 145 -3.67 -19.35 5.82
CA ARG A 145 -3.67 -20.76 6.23
C ARG A 145 -2.80 -21.55 5.26
N LYS A 146 -1.81 -22.29 5.76
CA LYS A 146 -0.90 -23.12 4.95
C LYS A 146 -0.26 -22.37 3.76
N GLY A 147 0.09 -21.09 3.94
CA GLY A 147 0.71 -20.26 2.90
C GLY A 147 -0.28 -19.56 1.96
N GLU A 148 -1.59 -19.83 2.07
CA GLU A 148 -2.60 -19.22 1.23
C GLU A 148 -3.38 -18.13 1.96
N LEU A 149 -3.67 -17.03 1.26
CA LEU A 149 -4.56 -15.98 1.74
C LEU A 149 -6.01 -16.49 1.73
N VAL A 150 -6.58 -16.72 2.91
CA VAL A 150 -7.95 -17.26 3.08
C VAL A 150 -8.98 -16.16 3.22
N THR A 151 -8.64 -15.07 3.89
CA THR A 151 -9.58 -13.98 4.15
C THR A 151 -8.87 -12.65 4.14
N PHE A 152 -9.50 -11.66 3.50
CA PHE A 152 -9.06 -10.28 3.55
C PHE A 152 -10.20 -9.40 4.06
N LYS A 153 -9.96 -8.69 5.15
CA LYS A 153 -10.92 -7.74 5.73
C LYS A 153 -10.60 -6.35 5.21
N ALA A 154 -11.26 -5.97 4.12
CA ALA A 154 -11.09 -4.67 3.51
C ALA A 154 -11.68 -3.54 4.38
N SER A 155 -11.24 -2.30 4.16
CA SER A 155 -11.82 -1.12 4.81
C SER A 155 -12.96 -0.58 3.95
N GLU A 156 -14.18 -0.64 4.48
CA GLU A 156 -15.38 0.03 3.93
C GLU A 156 -15.30 1.56 4.06
#